data_AF-A0A7W3Z564-F1
#
_entry.id   AF-A0A7W3Z564-F1
#
_cell.length_a   1.000
_cell.length_b   1.000
_cell.length_c   1.000
_cell.angle_alpha   90.00
_cell.angle_beta   90.00
_cell.angle_gamma   90.00
#
_symmetry.space_group_name_H-M   'P 1'
#
loop_
_entity.id
_entity.type
_entity.pdbx_description
1 polymer ?
#
loop_
_entity_poly.entity_id
_entity_poly.type
_entity_poly.pdbx_seq_one_letter_code
_entity_poly.pdbx_strand_id
1 'polypeptide(L)'
;MSSAEEMLKLYEEARDGFLYLINIPDNKYVEEELINDLGICFTDIKMVNKAIELFWFHENTIEYTIEVFLSLQDKKGEEIGEYVYVLDHEGNGVDDRFFYSK
;
A
#
# COMPACT_ATOMS: atom_id res chain seq x y z
N MET A 1 -15.89 -16.35 6.86
CA MET A 1 -15.85 -15.03 7.52
C MET A 1 -14.43 -14.87 7.98
N SER A 2 -13.63 -14.00 7.34
CA SER A 2 -12.32 -13.70 7.90
C SER A 2 -12.53 -13.06 9.27
N SER A 3 -11.72 -13.44 10.24
CA SER A 3 -11.77 -12.80 11.55
C SER A 3 -11.29 -11.35 11.40
N ALA A 4 -11.76 -10.44 12.26
CA ALA A 4 -11.26 -9.06 12.27
C ALA A 4 -9.73 -9.00 12.48
N GLU A 5 -9.16 -10.01 13.13
CA GLU A 5 -7.73 -10.17 13.38
C GLU A 5 -6.96 -10.50 12.08
N GLU A 6 -7.50 -11.35 11.21
CA GLU A 6 -6.89 -11.64 9.90
C GLU A 6 -6.84 -10.39 9.02
N MET A 7 -7.91 -9.60 9.00
CA MET A 7 -7.93 -8.32 8.27
C MET A 7 -6.93 -7.32 8.85
N LEU A 8 -6.81 -7.26 10.19
CA LEU A 8 -5.83 -6.38 10.82
C LEU A 8 -4.39 -6.76 10.44
N LYS A 9 -4.07 -8.06 10.43
CA LYS A 9 -2.75 -8.57 10.03
C LYS A 9 -2.40 -8.17 8.61
N LEU A 10 -3.34 -8.27 7.67
CA LEU A 10 -3.14 -7.84 6.28
C LEU A 10 -2.77 -6.36 6.19
N TYR A 11 -3.43 -5.50 6.98
CA TYR A 11 -3.07 -4.08 7.03
C TYR A 11 -1.74 -3.81 7.74
N GLU A 12 -1.34 -4.64 8.71
CA GLU A 12 -0.01 -4.53 9.34
C GLU A 12 1.08 -4.88 8.32
N GLU A 13 0.93 -5.98 7.58
CA GLU A 13 1.85 -6.37 6.51
C GLU A 13 1.96 -5.31 5.42
N ALA A 14 0.83 -4.70 5.01
CA ALA A 14 0.85 -3.61 4.05
C ALA A 14 1.62 -2.37 4.58
N ARG A 15 1.49 -2.04 5.87
CA ARG A 15 2.27 -0.94 6.47
C ARG A 15 3.76 -1.26 6.48
N ASP A 16 4.13 -2.48 6.83
CA ASP A 16 5.51 -2.93 6.84
C ASP A 16 6.10 -2.90 5.42
N GLY A 17 5.31 -3.28 4.41
CA GLY A 17 5.66 -3.16 2.99
C GLY A 17 5.94 -1.71 2.59
N PHE A 18 5.05 -0.77 2.93
CA PHE A 18 5.29 0.65 2.64
C PHE A 18 6.55 1.17 3.34
N LEU A 19 6.73 0.84 4.62
CA LEU A 19 7.92 1.24 5.38
C LEU A 19 9.20 0.65 4.78
N TYR A 20 9.16 -0.59 4.27
CA TYR A 20 10.28 -1.17 3.54
C TYR A 20 10.55 -0.39 2.26
N LEU A 21 9.53 -0.16 1.43
CA LEU A 21 9.62 0.53 0.14
C LEU A 21 10.29 1.89 0.28
N ILE A 22 9.89 2.71 1.25
CA ILE A 22 10.46 4.06 1.44
C ILE A 22 11.89 4.06 2.00
N ASN A 23 12.35 2.93 2.54
CA ASN A 23 13.72 2.78 3.04
C ASN A 23 14.67 2.18 2.00
N ILE A 24 14.18 1.75 0.83
CA ILE A 24 15.02 1.30 -0.28
C ILE A 24 15.78 2.52 -0.84
N PRO A 25 17.13 2.52 -0.87
CA PRO A 25 17.91 3.67 -1.34
C PRO A 25 17.55 4.13 -2.75
N ASP A 26 17.18 3.19 -3.62
CA ASP A 26 16.79 3.47 -5.00
C ASP A 26 15.45 4.21 -5.09
N ASN A 27 14.59 4.15 -4.08
CA ASN A 27 13.29 4.84 -4.07
C ASN A 27 13.36 6.29 -3.56
N LYS A 28 14.56 6.82 -3.28
CA LYS A 28 14.72 8.21 -2.83
C LYS A 28 14.18 9.24 -3.82
N TYR A 29 14.22 8.96 -5.13
CA TYR A 29 13.65 9.87 -6.13
C TYR A 29 12.14 10.09 -5.93
N VAL A 30 11.43 9.09 -5.40
CA VAL A 30 9.99 9.19 -5.12
C VAL A 30 9.73 10.22 -4.00
N GLU A 31 10.60 10.26 -2.98
CA GLU A 31 10.52 11.29 -1.93
C GLU A 31 10.81 12.68 -2.51
N GLU A 32 11.82 12.80 -3.38
CA GLU A 32 12.14 14.07 -4.04
C GLU A 32 10.97 14.58 -4.91
N GLU A 33 10.30 13.70 -5.65
CA GLU A 33 9.11 14.05 -6.42
C GLU A 33 7.94 14.48 -5.53
N LEU A 34 7.69 13.76 -4.43
CA LEU A 34 6.64 14.11 -3.47
C LEU A 34 6.90 15.49 -2.83
N ILE A 35 8.15 15.78 -2.48
CA ILE A 35 8.56 17.08 -1.95
C ILE A 35 8.40 18.17 -3.02
N ASN A 36 8.79 17.92 -4.26
CA ASN A 36 8.72 18.91 -5.33
C ASN A 36 7.27 19.22 -5.75
N ASP A 37 6.40 18.21 -5.82
CA ASP A 37 5.02 18.36 -6.27
C ASP A 37 4.08 18.82 -5.15
N LEU A 38 4.23 18.27 -3.94
CA LEU A 38 3.28 18.46 -2.84
C LEU A 38 3.90 19.12 -1.60
N GLY A 39 5.23 19.23 -1.51
CA GLY A 39 5.92 19.76 -0.33
C GLY A 39 5.86 18.83 0.89
N ILE A 40 5.73 17.51 0.65
CA ILE A 40 5.54 16.49 1.68
C ILE A 40 6.70 15.49 1.64
N CYS A 41 7.27 15.15 2.80
CA CYS A 41 8.25 14.08 2.95
C CYS A 41 7.57 12.77 3.38
N PHE A 42 8.22 11.62 3.21
CA PHE A 42 7.63 10.34 3.64
C PHE A 42 7.33 10.28 5.14
N THR A 43 8.15 10.94 5.97
CA THR A 43 7.93 11.03 7.42
C THR A 43 6.65 11.77 7.82
N ASP A 44 6.09 12.54 6.90
CA ASP A 44 4.89 13.34 7.13
C ASP A 44 3.60 12.59 6.72
N ILE A 45 3.75 11.40 6.13
CA ILE A 45 2.64 10.57 5.66
C ILE A 45 2.08 9.74 6.81
N LYS A 46 0.77 9.80 6.96
CA LYS A 46 -0.01 8.90 7.80
C LYS A 46 -0.72 7.87 6.93
N MET A 47 -0.52 6.59 7.25
CA MET A 47 -1.23 5.48 6.62
C MET A 47 -2.57 5.18 7.32
N VAL A 48 -3.65 5.09 6.56
CA VAL A 48 -5.00 4.77 7.06
C VAL A 48 -5.57 3.58 6.28
N ASN A 49 -6.16 2.61 6.99
CA ASN A 49 -6.82 1.45 6.36
C ASN A 49 -7.92 1.94 5.42
N LYS A 50 -7.88 1.54 4.15
CA LYS A 50 -8.87 1.96 3.16
C LYS A 50 -9.75 0.80 2.73
N ALA A 51 -9.17 -0.23 2.11
CA ALA A 51 -9.91 -1.37 1.58
C ALA A 51 -9.05 -2.63 1.52
N ILE A 52 -9.71 -3.78 1.44
CA ILE A 52 -9.12 -5.05 1.03
C ILE A 52 -9.99 -5.59 -0.09
N GLU A 53 -9.39 -5.87 -1.23
CA GLU A 53 -10.07 -6.38 -2.42
C GLU A 53 -9.50 -7.74 -2.85
N LEU A 54 -10.35 -8.54 -3.48
CA LEU A 54 -10.00 -9.85 -4.01
C LEU A 54 -10.15 -9.83 -5.52
N PHE A 55 -9.05 -10.02 -6.24
CA PHE A 55 -9.04 -10.05 -7.69
C PHE A 55 -8.87 -11.48 -8.17
N TRP A 56 -9.89 -12.01 -8.84
CA TRP A 56 -9.88 -13.34 -9.42
C TRP A 56 -9.45 -13.26 -10.88
N PHE A 57 -8.54 -14.13 -11.28
CA PHE A 57 -8.13 -14.26 -12.68
C PHE A 57 -8.07 -15.72 -13.09
N HIS A 58 -8.17 -15.95 -14.40
CA HIS A 58 -8.27 -17.30 -14.96
C HIS A 58 -7.26 -17.44 -16.10
N GLU A 59 -6.09 -17.98 -15.78
CA GLU A 59 -5.10 -18.32 -16.80
C GLU A 59 -5.08 -19.82 -17.12
N ASN A 60 -5.36 -20.71 -16.15
CA ASN A 60 -5.58 -22.17 -16.32
C ASN A 60 -6.22 -22.82 -15.09
N THR A 61 -5.99 -22.24 -13.91
CA THR A 61 -6.63 -22.48 -12.62
C THR A 61 -7.35 -21.21 -12.16
N ILE A 62 -8.33 -21.32 -11.25
CA ILE A 62 -8.88 -20.13 -10.58
C ILE A 62 -7.82 -19.70 -9.57
N GLU A 63 -7.20 -18.56 -9.82
CA GLU A 63 -6.28 -17.91 -8.90
C GLU A 63 -6.86 -16.58 -8.45
N TYR A 64 -6.42 -16.11 -7.28
CA TYR A 64 -6.76 -14.78 -6.82
C TYR A 64 -5.56 -14.11 -6.17
N THR A 65 -5.55 -12.78 -6.24
CA THR A 65 -4.71 -11.94 -5.41
C THR A 65 -5.56 -11.21 -4.37
N ILE A 66 -4.92 -10.87 -3.26
CA ILE A 66 -5.47 -10.01 -2.23
C ILE A 66 -4.77 -8.66 -2.37
N GLU A 67 -5.52 -7.60 -2.64
CA GLU A 67 -4.98 -6.25 -2.68
C GLU A 67 -5.40 -5.48 -1.42
N VAL A 68 -4.42 -5.02 -0.66
CA VAL A 68 -4.62 -4.26 0.58
C VAL A 68 -4.28 -2.79 0.32
N PHE A 69 -5.29 -1.93 0.45
CA PHE A 69 -5.19 -0.51 0.16
C PHE A 69 -5.01 0.29 1.45
N LEU A 70 -3.95 1.09 1.50
CA LEU A 70 -3.71 2.12 2.49
C LEU A 70 -3.91 3.50 1.86
N SER A 71 -4.78 4.31 2.45
CA SER A 71 -4.86 5.74 2.18
C SER A 71 -3.65 6.43 2.79
N LEU A 72 -2.93 7.21 2.00
CA LEU A 72 -1.80 8.01 2.43
C LEU A 72 -2.26 9.43 2.61
N GLN A 73 -2.16 9.93 3.85
CA GLN A 73 -2.68 11.24 4.23
C GLN A 73 -1.56 12.15 4.72
N ASP A 74 -1.69 13.44 4.45
CA ASP A 74 -0.81 14.45 5.01
C ASP A 74 -1.11 14.73 6.50
N LYS A 75 -0.38 15.69 7.09
CA LYS A 75 -0.56 16.10 8.49
C LYS A 75 -1.93 16.72 8.79
N LYS A 76 -2.65 17.20 7.77
CA LYS A 76 -4.00 17.75 7.90
C LYS A 76 -5.08 16.68 7.74
N GLY A 77 -4.70 15.45 7.35
CA GLY A 77 -5.61 14.36 7.04
C GLY A 77 -6.14 14.39 5.62
N GLU A 78 -5.57 15.20 4.73
CA GLU A 78 -5.90 15.22 3.31
C GLU A 78 -5.25 14.01 2.64
N GLU A 79 -6.03 13.24 1.87
CA GLU A 79 -5.50 12.11 1.09
C GLU A 79 -4.64 12.64 -0.05
N ILE A 80 -3.38 12.21 -0.10
CA ILE A 80 -2.38 12.61 -1.10
C ILE A 80 -2.06 11.47 -2.07
N GLY A 81 -2.45 10.25 -1.71
CA GLY A 81 -2.19 9.07 -2.50
C GLY A 81 -2.67 7.80 -1.84
N GLU A 82 -2.31 6.68 -2.46
CA GLU A 82 -2.62 5.35 -2.02
C GLU A 82 -1.39 4.45 -2.15
N TYR A 83 -1.27 3.53 -1.21
CA TYR A 83 -0.35 2.41 -1.32
C TYR A 83 -1.16 1.12 -1.39
N VAL A 84 -0.80 0.25 -2.33
CA VAL A 84 -1.45 -1.03 -2.56
C VAL A 84 -0.43 -2.12 -2.39
N TYR A 85 -0.65 -2.99 -1.41
CA TYR A 85 0.14 -4.20 -1.20
C TYR A 85 -0.60 -5.40 -1.79
N VAL A 86 0.07 -6.18 -2.64
CA VAL A 86 -0.54 -7.30 -3.35
C VAL A 86 0.03 -8.60 -2.81
N LEU A 87 -0.86 -9.48 -2.37
CA LEU A 87 -0.53 -10.82 -1.94
C LEU A 87 -1.10 -11.85 -2.92
N ASP A 88 -0.40 -12.97 -3.07
CA ASP A 88 -0.97 -14.16 -3.69
C ASP A 88 -2.02 -14.83 -2.78
N HIS A 89 -2.64 -15.90 -3.30
CA HIS A 89 -3.65 -16.68 -2.57
C HIS A 89 -3.10 -17.41 -1.33
N GLU A 90 -1.78 -17.59 -1.21
CA GLU A 90 -1.12 -18.18 -0.04
C GLU A 90 -0.78 -17.12 1.03
N GLY A 91 -0.95 -15.83 0.72
CA GLY A 91 -0.62 -14.71 1.59
C GLY A 91 0.84 -14.29 1.50
N ASN A 92 1.54 -14.61 0.41
CA ASN A 92 2.88 -14.09 0.16
C ASN A 92 2.78 -12.74 -0.57
N GLY A 93 3.57 -11.75 -0.15
CA GLY A 93 3.68 -10.48 -0.89
C GLY A 93 4.35 -10.70 -2.24
N VAL A 94 3.66 -10.32 -3.32
CA VAL A 94 4.13 -10.54 -4.70
C VAL A 94 4.39 -9.23 -5.45
N ASP A 95 3.73 -8.15 -5.04
CA ASP A 95 3.89 -6.84 -5.66
C ASP A 95 3.46 -5.74 -4.69
N ASP A 96 3.93 -4.52 -4.92
CA ASP A 96 3.47 -3.33 -4.23
C ASP A 96 3.47 -2.11 -5.16
N ARG A 97 2.54 -1.19 -4.91
CA ARG A 97 2.33 -0.03 -5.77
C ARG A 97 2.05 1.21 -4.94
N PHE A 98 2.67 2.30 -5.32
CA PHE A 98 2.45 3.62 -4.74
C PHE A 98 1.94 4.57 -5.81
N PHE A 99 0.81 5.21 -5.54
CA PHE A 99 0.20 6.21 -6.40
C PHE A 99 -0.01 7.49 -5.59
N TYR A 100 0.37 8.64 -6.12
CA TYR A 100 -0.02 9.93 -5.54
C TYR A 100 -0.68 10.79 -6.59
N SER A 101 -1.65 11.59 -6.15
CA SER A 101 -2.44 12.46 -6.99
C SER A 101 -1.99 13.91 -6.81
N LYS A 102 -1.68 14.57 -7.92
CA LYS A 102 -1.33 15.99 -8.00
C LYS A 102 -2.59 16.86 -8.13
#